data_AF-A0A538B8M0-F1
#
_entry.id   AF-A0A538B8M0-F1
#
_cell.length_a   1.000
_cell.length_b   1.000
_cell.length_c   1.000
_cell.angle_alpha   90.00
_cell.angle_beta   90.00
_cell.angle_gamma   90.00
#
_symmetry.space_group_name_H-M   'P 1'
#
loop_
_entity.id
_entity.type
_entity.pdbx_description
1 polymer ?
#
loop_
_entity_poly.entity_id
_entity_poly.type
_entity_poly.pdbx_seq_one_letter_code
_entity_poly.pdbx_strand_id
1 'polypeptide(L)'
;MWKSLLVTDGDIVVWCDADVRNFRPCFITGLLGPLLVEDDVQFCKGFYERPLDGVRGQGGRVTELVARPLISLFFPQLAMFSQPLAGEYAGRRQLLERVPFVQGYGVDLGLLIDVVQRVGLNAVAQVDLGVRVHRNRTLEELGPQATAVLHTALARAGLPARPDSLPVLARPWREPEIVEVRERPPVAQLPARGARATLA
;
A
#
# COMPACT_ATOMS: atom_id res chain seq x y z
N MET A 1 -2.52 -2.82 -9.06
CA MET A 1 -1.19 -3.11 -8.49
C MET A 1 -0.66 -4.46 -8.92
N TRP A 2 -1.00 -5.59 -8.28
CA TRP A 2 -0.46 -6.91 -8.64
C TRP A 2 -0.52 -7.24 -10.14
N LYS A 3 -1.68 -7.06 -10.79
CA LYS A 3 -1.84 -7.27 -12.24
C LYS A 3 -0.98 -6.34 -13.10
N SER A 4 -0.63 -5.13 -12.62
CA SER A 4 0.21 -4.21 -13.40
C SER A 4 1.62 -4.75 -13.58
N LEU A 5 2.13 -5.54 -12.61
CA LEU A 5 3.43 -6.22 -12.75
C LEU A 5 3.42 -7.20 -13.94
N LEU A 6 2.27 -7.78 -14.27
CA LEU A 6 2.12 -8.66 -15.42
C LEU A 6 2.09 -7.91 -16.75
N VAL A 7 1.78 -6.62 -16.80
CA VAL A 7 1.61 -5.89 -18.09
C VAL A 7 2.61 -4.76 -18.27
N THR A 8 3.60 -4.67 -17.38
CA THR A 8 4.68 -3.69 -17.44
C THR A 8 6.01 -4.43 -17.45
N ASP A 9 7.05 -3.82 -18.05
CA ASP A 9 8.36 -4.44 -18.21
C ASP A 9 9.52 -3.62 -17.60
N GLY A 10 9.24 -2.46 -17.00
CA GLY A 10 10.29 -1.63 -16.38
C GLY A 10 10.89 -2.25 -15.12
N ASP A 11 12.21 -2.09 -14.93
CA ASP A 11 12.96 -2.61 -13.77
C ASP A 11 12.58 -1.97 -12.44
N ILE A 12 12.10 -0.73 -12.49
CA ILE A 12 11.48 -0.02 -11.37
C ILE A 12 10.02 0.23 -11.72
N VAL A 13 9.14 -0.05 -10.77
CA VAL A 13 7.70 0.21 -10.90
C VAL A 13 7.32 1.32 -9.94
N VAL A 14 6.65 2.35 -10.45
CA VAL A 14 6.09 3.46 -9.67
C VAL A 14 4.57 3.37 -9.72
N TRP A 15 3.93 3.43 -8.57
CA TRP A 15 2.49 3.57 -8.45
C TRP A 15 2.15 4.95 -7.87
N CYS A 16 1.10 5.56 -8.42
CA CYS A 16 0.51 6.80 -7.93
C CYS A 16 -1.00 6.68 -8.05
N ASP A 17 -1.73 7.27 -7.10
CA ASP A 17 -3.18 7.27 -7.16
C ASP A 17 -3.66 8.14 -8.34
N ALA A 18 -4.62 7.63 -9.10
CA ALA A 18 -5.20 8.36 -10.25
C ALA A 18 -6.17 9.48 -9.83
N ASP A 19 -6.46 9.64 -8.54
CA ASP A 19 -7.40 10.62 -7.99
C ASP A 19 -6.72 11.86 -7.40
N VAL A 20 -5.40 11.98 -7.55
CA VAL A 20 -4.63 13.15 -7.10
C VAL A 20 -4.95 14.36 -7.96
N ARG A 21 -5.50 15.42 -7.34
CA ARG A 21 -5.94 16.63 -8.05
C ARG A 21 -4.80 17.60 -8.36
N ASN A 22 -3.77 17.62 -7.54
CA ASN A 22 -2.62 18.50 -7.66
C ASN A 22 -1.35 17.72 -8.05
N PHE A 23 -1.48 16.83 -9.04
CA PHE A 23 -0.40 15.96 -9.48
C PHE A 23 0.75 16.78 -10.06
N ARG A 24 1.97 16.54 -9.56
CA ARG A 24 3.20 17.24 -9.97
C ARG A 24 4.28 16.24 -10.33
N PRO A 25 5.25 16.59 -11.21
CA PRO A 25 6.34 15.68 -11.58
C PRO A 25 7.11 15.10 -10.39
N CYS A 26 7.20 15.83 -9.28
CA CYS A 26 7.85 15.37 -8.05
C CYS A 26 7.24 14.11 -7.45
N PHE A 27 5.97 13.79 -7.73
CA PHE A 27 5.34 12.53 -7.32
C PHE A 27 6.03 11.32 -7.95
N ILE A 28 6.57 11.47 -9.17
CA ILE A 28 7.30 10.40 -9.86
C ILE A 28 8.79 10.53 -9.59
N THR A 29 9.38 11.70 -9.86
CA THR A 29 10.84 11.87 -9.76
C THR A 29 11.34 11.77 -8.32
N GLY A 30 10.53 12.17 -7.33
CA GLY A 30 10.85 12.00 -5.91
C GLY A 30 10.93 10.54 -5.51
N LEU A 31 9.98 9.71 -5.95
CA LEU A 31 9.97 8.27 -5.68
C LEU A 31 11.12 7.53 -6.38
N LEU A 32 11.46 7.96 -7.59
CA LEU A 32 12.56 7.38 -8.36
C LEU A 32 13.94 7.76 -7.79
N GLY A 33 14.09 8.95 -7.22
CA GLY A 33 15.38 9.48 -6.76
C GLY A 33 16.20 8.48 -5.93
N PRO A 34 15.69 8.01 -4.77
CA PRO A 34 16.41 7.03 -3.94
C PRO A 34 16.75 5.74 -4.69
N LEU A 35 15.84 5.23 -5.53
CA LEU A 35 16.04 3.97 -6.27
C LEU A 35 17.07 4.07 -7.40
N LEU A 36 17.35 5.29 -7.89
CA LEU A 36 18.31 5.55 -8.97
C LEU A 36 19.70 5.94 -8.46
N VAL A 37 19.78 6.46 -7.23
CA VAL A 37 21.03 7.00 -6.66
C VAL A 37 21.62 6.06 -5.59
N GLU A 38 20.78 5.25 -4.95
CA GLU A 38 21.19 4.32 -3.88
C GLU A 38 20.87 2.87 -4.29
N ASP A 39 21.91 2.08 -4.56
CA ASP A 39 21.77 0.71 -5.08
C ASP A 39 21.17 -0.26 -4.04
N ASP A 40 21.38 0.00 -2.76
CA ASP A 40 20.86 -0.76 -1.64
C ASP A 40 19.37 -0.47 -1.37
N VAL A 41 18.84 0.67 -1.82
CA VAL A 41 17.41 0.96 -1.73
C VAL A 41 16.62 0.09 -2.71
N GLN A 42 15.67 -0.67 -2.19
CA GLN A 42 14.81 -1.59 -2.95
C GLN A 42 13.38 -1.06 -3.09
N PHE A 43 12.94 -0.21 -2.16
CA PHE A 43 11.59 0.34 -2.11
C PHE A 43 11.59 1.78 -1.57
N CYS A 44 10.72 2.63 -2.10
CA CYS A 44 10.56 4.02 -1.67
C CYS A 44 9.08 4.33 -1.43
N LYS A 45 8.73 4.81 -0.24
CA LYS A 45 7.36 5.21 0.14
C LYS A 45 7.24 6.74 0.14
N GLY A 46 6.28 7.29 -0.59
CA GLY A 46 5.97 8.72 -0.54
C GLY A 46 5.25 9.08 0.75
N PHE A 47 5.53 10.25 1.29
CA PHE A 47 4.71 10.89 2.32
C PHE A 47 4.43 12.34 1.93
N TYR A 48 3.40 12.92 2.56
CA TYR A 48 2.91 14.24 2.21
C TYR A 48 2.00 14.76 3.32
N GLU A 49 1.84 16.07 3.37
CA GLU A 49 0.78 16.73 4.12
C GLU A 49 -0.58 16.48 3.46
N ARG A 50 -1.58 16.17 4.30
CA ARG A 50 -2.97 15.96 3.87
C ARG A 50 -3.90 16.97 4.55
N PRO A 51 -4.23 18.09 3.89
CA PRO A 51 -5.22 19.01 4.42
C PRO A 51 -6.63 18.41 4.34
N LEU A 52 -7.40 18.52 5.43
CA LEU A 52 -8.85 18.26 5.45
C LEU A 52 -9.55 19.62 5.58
N ASP A 53 -10.34 20.00 4.58
CA ASP A 53 -11.06 21.29 4.55
C ASP A 53 -10.17 22.51 4.85
N GLY A 54 -8.92 22.47 4.35
CA GLY A 54 -7.91 23.52 4.56
C GLY A 54 -7.12 23.41 5.85
N VAL A 55 -7.48 22.49 6.77
CA VAL A 55 -6.75 22.27 8.02
C VAL A 55 -5.70 21.17 7.84
N ARG A 56 -4.43 21.53 8.07
CA ARG A 56 -3.30 20.59 7.99
C ARG A 56 -3.44 19.48 9.03
N GLY A 57 -2.94 18.28 8.69
CA GLY A 57 -2.80 17.16 9.63
C GLY A 57 -4.10 16.41 9.98
N GLN A 58 -5.25 16.85 9.49
CA GLN A 58 -6.54 16.18 9.77
C GLN A 58 -6.97 15.15 8.70
N GLY A 59 -6.21 15.05 7.60
CA GLY A 59 -6.38 13.95 6.63
C GLY A 59 -5.82 12.62 7.15
N GLY A 60 -6.35 11.50 6.67
CA GLY A 60 -5.79 10.18 7.00
C GLY A 60 -6.30 9.52 8.27
N ARG A 61 -7.58 9.72 8.61
CA ARG A 61 -8.26 9.04 9.74
C ARG A 61 -7.95 7.55 9.90
N VAL A 62 -7.92 6.76 8.82
CA VAL A 62 -7.56 5.32 8.90
C VAL A 62 -6.06 5.13 9.18
N THR A 63 -5.20 5.99 8.66
CA THR A 63 -3.77 6.00 9.01
C THR A 63 -3.59 6.21 10.51
N GLU A 64 -4.20 7.27 11.06
CA GLU A 64 -3.99 7.67 12.44
C GLU A 64 -4.72 6.79 13.46
N LEU A 65 -5.94 6.34 13.17
CA LEU A 65 -6.79 5.62 14.13
C LEU A 65 -6.72 4.10 14.00
N VAL A 66 -6.12 3.57 12.93
CA VAL A 66 -6.06 2.12 12.67
C VAL A 66 -4.63 1.67 12.37
N ALA A 67 -4.02 2.17 11.30
CA ALA A 67 -2.71 1.67 10.87
C ALA A 67 -1.61 2.00 11.89
N ARG A 68 -1.52 3.24 12.38
CA ARG A 68 -0.51 3.64 13.38
C ARG A 68 -0.63 2.85 14.70
N PRO A 69 -1.82 2.72 15.33
CA PRO A 69 -1.97 1.87 16.51
C PRO A 69 -1.53 0.43 16.27
N LEU A 70 -1.93 -0.18 15.14
CA LEU A 70 -1.54 -1.56 14.81
C LEU A 70 -0.04 -1.71 14.56
N ILE A 71 0.57 -0.75 13.87
CA ILE A 71 2.01 -0.70 13.67
C ILE A 71 2.72 -0.60 15.01
N SER A 72 2.33 0.31 15.89
CA SER A 72 2.97 0.46 17.20
C SER A 72 2.86 -0.80 18.07
N LEU A 73 1.76 -1.54 17.97
CA LEU A 73 1.53 -2.75 18.76
C LEU A 73 2.22 -4.00 18.19
N PHE A 74 2.23 -4.17 16.87
CA PHE A 74 2.64 -5.43 16.23
C PHE A 74 3.88 -5.31 15.34
N PHE A 75 4.20 -4.11 14.84
CA PHE A 75 5.30 -3.86 13.91
C PHE A 75 6.07 -2.58 14.26
N PRO A 76 6.58 -2.42 15.50
CA PRO A 76 7.14 -1.16 15.99
C PRO A 76 8.29 -0.61 15.14
N GLN A 77 9.01 -1.47 14.42
CA GLN A 77 10.04 -1.07 13.45
C GLN A 77 9.49 -0.21 12.30
N LEU A 78 8.18 -0.23 12.04
CA LEU A 78 7.52 0.57 11.01
C LEU A 78 6.94 1.89 11.55
N ALA A 79 7.07 2.19 12.85
CA ALA A 79 6.44 3.36 13.47
C ALA A 79 6.91 4.70 12.86
N MET A 80 8.12 4.72 12.31
CA MET A 80 8.73 5.88 11.67
C MET A 80 8.21 6.16 10.25
N PHE A 81 7.32 5.32 9.71
CA PHE A 81 6.67 5.63 8.43
C PHE A 81 5.66 6.76 8.60
N SER A 82 5.86 7.84 7.85
CA SER A 82 5.01 9.05 7.92
C SER A 82 3.62 8.79 7.36
N GLN A 83 3.52 8.04 6.26
CA GLN A 83 2.26 7.65 5.62
C GLN A 83 2.29 6.17 5.21
N PRO A 84 2.08 5.22 6.15
CA PRO A 84 2.13 3.79 5.84
C PRO A 84 1.07 3.36 4.81
N LEU A 85 -0.02 4.12 4.70
CA LEU A 85 -1.13 3.88 3.75
C LEU A 85 -1.09 4.80 2.52
N ALA A 86 0.03 5.47 2.22
CA ALA A 86 0.15 6.25 0.98
C ALA A 86 0.10 5.34 -0.26
N GLY A 87 -0.64 5.76 -1.28
CA GLY A 87 -0.74 5.08 -2.59
C GLY A 87 0.42 5.42 -3.53
N GLU A 88 1.23 6.42 -3.18
CA GLU A 88 2.41 6.85 -3.91
C GLU A 88 3.66 6.11 -3.41
N TYR A 89 4.16 5.15 -4.19
CA TYR A 89 5.39 4.43 -3.88
C TYR A 89 6.00 3.76 -5.10
N ALA A 90 7.28 3.43 -4.98
CA ALA A 90 8.05 2.77 -6.01
C ALA A 90 8.89 1.63 -5.45
N GLY A 91 9.25 0.67 -6.29
CA GLY A 91 10.17 -0.39 -5.91
C GLY A 91 10.77 -1.09 -7.10
N ARG A 92 11.88 -1.80 -6.86
CA ARG A 92 12.52 -2.64 -7.86
C ARG A 92 11.63 -3.84 -8.15
N ARG A 93 11.40 -4.13 -9.43
CA ARG A 93 10.55 -5.23 -9.91
C ARG A 93 10.90 -6.56 -9.26
N GLN A 94 12.20 -6.88 -9.17
CA GLN A 94 12.68 -8.13 -8.59
C GLN A 94 12.22 -8.33 -7.14
N LEU A 95 12.05 -7.25 -6.37
CA LEU A 95 11.46 -7.31 -5.03
C LEU A 95 9.95 -7.46 -5.12
N LEU A 96 9.28 -6.59 -5.88
CA LEU A 96 7.82 -6.52 -5.96
C LEU A 96 7.18 -7.82 -6.48
N GLU A 97 7.85 -8.53 -7.37
CA GLU A 97 7.36 -9.82 -7.88
C GLU A 97 7.51 -10.97 -6.88
N ARG A 98 8.25 -10.77 -5.78
CA ARG A 98 8.54 -11.78 -4.76
C ARG A 98 7.75 -11.60 -3.46
N VAL A 99 6.85 -10.63 -3.40
CA VAL A 99 5.95 -10.39 -2.27
C VAL A 99 4.49 -10.58 -2.70
N PRO A 100 3.61 -11.07 -1.80
CA PRO A 100 2.20 -11.18 -2.11
C PRO A 100 1.50 -9.82 -2.11
N PHE A 101 0.28 -9.78 -2.64
CA PHE A 101 -0.56 -8.58 -2.64
C PHE A 101 -1.93 -8.88 -2.07
N VAL A 102 -2.27 -8.22 -0.96
CA VAL A 102 -3.65 -8.22 -0.44
C VAL A 102 -4.55 -7.48 -1.44
N GLN A 103 -5.71 -8.04 -1.74
CA GLN A 103 -6.71 -7.36 -2.57
C GLN A 103 -7.47 -6.33 -1.73
N GLY A 104 -7.93 -5.27 -2.39
CA GLY A 104 -8.64 -4.17 -1.72
C GLY A 104 -7.71 -3.26 -0.91
N TYR A 105 -8.24 -2.66 0.15
CA TYR A 105 -7.59 -1.58 0.89
C TYR A 105 -6.48 -2.02 1.85
N GLY A 106 -6.28 -3.33 2.04
CA GLY A 106 -5.18 -3.86 2.83
C GLY A 106 -3.82 -3.79 2.12
N VAL A 107 -3.81 -3.53 0.81
CA VAL A 107 -2.63 -3.65 -0.05
C VAL A 107 -1.44 -2.81 0.43
N ASP A 108 -1.67 -1.56 0.85
CA ASP A 108 -0.58 -0.63 1.17
C ASP A 108 0.19 -1.06 2.43
N LEU A 109 -0.54 -1.43 3.48
CA LEU A 109 0.06 -1.87 4.73
C LEU A 109 0.66 -3.28 4.60
N GLY A 110 -0.06 -4.20 3.95
CA GLY A 110 0.43 -5.56 3.71
C GLY A 110 1.75 -5.53 2.93
N LEU A 111 1.79 -4.77 1.83
CA LEU A 111 3.00 -4.64 1.02
C LEU A 111 4.16 -4.01 1.82
N LEU A 112 3.90 -2.97 2.63
CA LEU A 112 4.94 -2.35 3.45
C LEU A 112 5.55 -3.35 4.45
N ILE A 113 4.71 -4.12 5.15
CA ILE A 113 5.15 -5.16 6.08
C ILE A 113 5.98 -6.22 5.34
N ASP A 114 5.45 -6.76 4.24
CA ASP A 114 6.07 -7.84 3.49
C ASP A 114 7.42 -7.41 2.85
N VAL A 115 7.49 -6.17 2.36
CA VAL A 115 8.73 -5.58 1.84
C VAL A 115 9.77 -5.45 2.95
N VAL A 116 9.43 -4.81 4.07
CA VAL A 116 10.40 -4.60 5.16
C VAL A 116 10.84 -5.92 5.79
N GLN A 117 9.94 -6.89 5.93
CA GLN A 117 10.31 -8.24 6.38
C GLN A 117 11.29 -8.93 5.43
N ARG A 118 11.20 -8.66 4.13
CA ARG A 118 12.02 -9.31 3.11
C ARG A 118 13.40 -8.67 2.92
N VAL A 119 13.49 -7.34 2.92
CA VAL A 119 14.73 -6.60 2.61
C VAL A 119 15.33 -5.85 3.80
N GLY A 120 14.62 -5.81 4.94
CA GLY A 120 15.02 -5.02 6.09
C GLY A 120 14.71 -3.53 5.92
N LEU A 121 14.70 -2.81 7.05
CA LEU A 121 14.34 -1.39 7.08
C LEU A 121 15.34 -0.50 6.32
N ASN A 122 16.63 -0.85 6.35
CA ASN A 122 17.70 -0.08 5.72
C ASN A 122 17.59 -0.03 4.19
N ALA A 123 16.87 -0.97 3.57
CA ALA A 123 16.64 -1.01 2.14
C ALA A 123 15.36 -0.25 1.70
N VAL A 124 14.72 0.48 2.63
CA VAL A 124 13.46 1.18 2.38
C VAL A 124 13.61 2.68 2.69
N ALA A 125 13.38 3.50 1.67
CA ALA A 125 13.42 4.96 1.78
C ALA A 125 12.02 5.57 1.95
N GLN A 126 11.98 6.80 2.47
CA GLN A 126 10.79 7.66 2.47
C GLN A 126 11.12 8.99 1.78
N VAL A 127 10.19 9.52 0.99
CA VAL A 127 10.38 10.82 0.32
C VAL A 127 9.19 11.74 0.53
N ASP A 128 9.48 13.01 0.82
CA ASP A 128 8.46 14.05 0.92
C ASP A 128 7.98 14.45 -0.49
N LEU A 129 6.69 14.28 -0.74
CA LEU A 129 6.01 14.67 -1.97
C LEU A 129 5.28 16.02 -1.83
N GLY A 130 5.44 16.69 -0.69
CA GLY A 130 4.85 17.98 -0.37
C GLY A 130 3.40 17.84 0.09
N VAL A 131 2.47 18.40 -0.69
CA VAL A 131 1.04 18.40 -0.36
C VAL A 131 0.29 17.52 -1.34
N ARG A 132 -0.57 16.62 -0.85
CA ARG A 132 -1.48 15.82 -1.69
C ARG A 132 -2.93 16.21 -1.43
N VAL A 133 -3.61 16.63 -2.50
CA VAL A 133 -5.03 16.96 -2.50
C VAL A 133 -5.80 15.88 -3.26
N HIS A 134 -6.74 15.25 -2.57
CA HIS A 134 -7.62 14.23 -3.15
C HIS A 134 -9.00 14.30 -2.49
N ARG A 135 -9.93 13.46 -2.94
CA ARG A 135 -11.29 13.45 -2.41
C ARG A 135 -11.30 12.92 -0.97
N ASN A 136 -11.82 13.72 -0.05
CA ASN A 136 -12.09 13.26 1.31
C ASN A 136 -13.24 12.23 1.31
N ARG A 137 -12.97 11.05 1.89
CA ARG A 137 -13.94 9.98 2.04
C ARG A 137 -14.86 10.23 3.24
N THR A 138 -16.11 9.82 3.16
CA THR A 138 -17.02 9.85 4.32
C THR A 138 -16.59 8.79 5.36
N LEU A 139 -17.03 8.91 6.61
CA LEU A 139 -16.80 7.84 7.61
C LEU A 139 -17.36 6.49 7.15
N GLU A 140 -18.44 6.54 6.38
CA GLU A 140 -19.07 5.36 5.80
C GLU A 140 -18.10 4.63 4.87
N GLU A 141 -17.46 5.35 3.95
CA GLU A 141 -16.46 4.85 2.99
C GLU A 141 -15.14 4.40 3.66
N LEU A 142 -14.84 4.93 4.86
CA LEU A 142 -13.65 4.56 5.62
C LEU A 142 -13.79 3.25 6.39
N GLY A 143 -15.01 2.78 6.67
CA GLY A 143 -15.22 1.53 7.41
C GLY A 143 -14.61 0.31 6.72
N PRO A 144 -14.96 0.01 5.46
CA PRO A 144 -14.38 -1.11 4.72
C PRO A 144 -12.86 -1.01 4.61
N GLN A 145 -12.35 0.21 4.42
CA GLN A 145 -10.91 0.49 4.42
C GLN A 145 -10.25 0.12 5.76
N ALA A 146 -10.82 0.58 6.87
CA ALA A 146 -10.35 0.26 8.22
C ALA A 146 -10.38 -1.25 8.50
N THR A 147 -11.47 -1.94 8.11
CA THR A 147 -11.61 -3.39 8.28
C THR A 147 -10.53 -4.15 7.49
N ALA A 148 -10.27 -3.78 6.24
CA ALA A 148 -9.24 -4.42 5.43
C ALA A 148 -7.83 -4.22 5.98
N VAL A 149 -7.51 -3.00 6.44
CA VAL A 149 -6.22 -2.67 7.06
C VAL A 149 -6.03 -3.46 8.37
N LEU A 150 -7.06 -3.48 9.23
CA LEU A 150 -7.05 -4.23 10.48
C LEU A 150 -6.84 -5.73 10.22
N HIS A 151 -7.63 -6.32 9.32
CA HIS A 151 -7.51 -7.73 8.96
C HIS A 151 -6.11 -8.06 8.46
N THR A 152 -5.56 -7.23 7.57
CA THR A 152 -4.23 -7.43 6.99
C THR A 152 -3.15 -7.39 8.06
N ALA A 153 -3.18 -6.40 8.95
CA ALA A 153 -2.21 -6.28 10.04
C ALA A 153 -2.25 -7.49 10.98
N LEU A 154 -3.46 -7.92 11.38
CA LEU A 154 -3.63 -9.08 12.27
C LEU A 154 -3.14 -10.37 11.62
N ALA A 155 -3.48 -10.59 10.34
CA ALA A 155 -2.99 -11.75 9.59
C ALA A 155 -1.46 -11.79 9.52
N ARG A 156 -0.81 -10.63 9.26
CA ARG A 156 0.66 -10.52 9.26
C ARG A 156 1.29 -10.63 10.65
N ALA A 157 0.54 -10.33 11.71
CA ALA A 157 0.96 -10.55 13.09
C ALA A 157 0.77 -12.02 13.55
N GLY A 158 0.32 -12.91 12.67
CA GLY A 158 0.05 -14.32 12.99
C GLY A 158 -1.22 -14.53 13.81
N LEU A 159 -2.08 -13.50 13.92
CA LEU A 159 -3.34 -13.61 14.63
C LEU A 159 -4.45 -14.03 13.65
N PRO A 160 -5.23 -15.07 13.98
CA PRO A 160 -6.29 -15.54 13.11
C PRO A 160 -7.41 -14.49 13.03
N ALA A 161 -7.55 -13.86 11.87
CA ALA A 161 -8.85 -13.33 11.45
C ALA A 161 -9.64 -14.52 10.88
N ARG A 162 -10.94 -14.62 11.22
CA ARG A 162 -11.80 -15.81 10.97
C ARG A 162 -11.37 -16.64 9.74
N PRO A 163 -10.92 -17.89 9.92
CA PRO A 163 -10.13 -18.62 8.93
C PRO A 163 -10.85 -18.92 7.60
N ASP A 164 -12.19 -18.90 7.57
CA ASP A 164 -12.95 -19.49 6.46
C ASP A 164 -13.88 -18.53 5.70
N SER A 165 -13.83 -17.22 5.99
CA SER A 165 -14.72 -16.26 5.31
C SER A 165 -14.13 -14.86 5.23
N LEU A 166 -14.48 -14.14 4.16
CA LEU A 166 -14.14 -12.73 4.05
C LEU A 166 -14.80 -11.94 5.20
N PRO A 167 -14.14 -10.91 5.75
CA PRO A 167 -14.74 -10.05 6.75
C PRO A 167 -16.03 -9.42 6.22
N VAL A 168 -17.05 -9.43 7.07
CA VAL A 168 -18.32 -8.77 6.79
C VAL A 168 -18.46 -7.61 7.76
N LEU A 169 -18.48 -6.38 7.22
CA LEU A 169 -18.74 -5.17 8.00
C LEU A 169 -20.24 -4.96 8.09
N ALA A 170 -20.82 -5.30 9.24
CA ALA A 170 -22.23 -5.06 9.53
C ALA A 170 -22.42 -3.69 10.20
N ARG A 171 -23.48 -2.98 9.81
CA ARG A 171 -23.93 -1.72 10.43
C ARG A 171 -25.44 -1.81 10.64
N PRO A 172 -26.01 -1.41 11.80
CA PRO A 172 -27.44 -1.62 12.09
C PRO A 172 -28.41 -0.98 11.09
N TRP A 173 -27.97 0.02 10.34
CA TRP A 173 -28.76 0.83 9.40
C TRP A 173 -28.47 0.53 7.92
N ARG A 174 -27.75 -0.56 7.60
CA ARG A 174 -27.47 -0.93 6.20
C ARG A 174 -27.21 -2.42 6.05
N GLU A 175 -27.39 -2.90 4.82
CA GLU A 175 -26.89 -4.22 4.40
C GLU A 175 -25.41 -4.42 4.72
N PRO A 176 -25.03 -5.60 5.23
CA PRO A 176 -23.63 -5.93 5.49
C PRO A 176 -22.78 -5.90 4.22
N GLU A 177 -21.58 -5.34 4.34
CA GLU A 177 -20.62 -5.24 3.23
C GLU A 177 -19.51 -6.28 3.38
N ILE A 178 -19.26 -7.06 2.33
CA ILE A 178 -18.11 -7.97 2.27
C ILE A 178 -16.86 -7.14 1.97
N VAL A 179 -15.85 -7.25 2.83
CA VAL A 179 -14.58 -6.56 2.68
C VAL A 179 -13.58 -7.50 2.00
N GLU A 180 -13.11 -7.12 0.82
CA GLU A 180 -12.12 -7.89 0.08
C GLU A 180 -10.75 -7.81 0.77
N VAL A 181 -10.17 -8.97 1.05
CA VAL A 181 -8.88 -9.16 1.73
C VAL A 181 -8.13 -10.39 1.21
N ARG A 182 -8.62 -11.05 0.16
CA ARG A 182 -7.95 -12.22 -0.44
C ARG A 182 -6.57 -11.83 -0.94
N GLU A 183 -5.64 -12.75 -0.82
CA GLU A 183 -4.27 -12.53 -1.26
C GLU A 183 -4.05 -12.99 -2.70
N ARG A 184 -3.22 -12.26 -3.44
CA ARG A 184 -2.60 -12.72 -4.68
C ARG A 184 -1.17 -13.19 -4.37
N PRO A 185 -0.76 -14.36 -4.88
CA PRO A 185 0.59 -14.87 -4.63
C PRO A 185 1.63 -13.96 -5.27
N PRO A 186 2.90 -14.02 -4.82
CA PRO A 186 4.01 -13.41 -5.55
C PRO A 186 3.96 -13.75 -7.04
N VAL A 187 4.15 -12.76 -7.90
CA VAL A 187 4.15 -12.96 -9.37
C VAL A 187 5.21 -13.97 -9.80
N ALA A 188 6.36 -14.00 -9.11
CA ALA A 188 7.43 -14.95 -9.36
C ALA A 188 7.05 -16.43 -9.11
N GLN A 189 5.91 -16.70 -8.45
CA GLN A 189 5.38 -18.06 -8.24
C GLN A 189 4.37 -18.48 -9.32
N LEU A 190 3.95 -17.57 -10.20
CA LEU A 190 3.08 -17.93 -11.30
C LEU A 190 3.86 -18.78 -12.32
N PRO A 191 3.19 -19.70 -13.03
CA PRO A 191 3.80 -20.42 -14.14
C PRO A 191 4.44 -19.42 -15.11
N ALA A 192 5.66 -19.71 -15.54
CA ALA A 192 6.38 -18.87 -16.51
C ALA A 192 5.46 -18.61 -17.69
N ARG A 193 5.32 -17.33 -18.07
CA ARG A 193 4.55 -16.94 -19.24
C ARG A 193 5.06 -17.75 -20.43
N GLY A 194 4.21 -18.63 -20.96
CA GLY A 194 4.42 -19.18 -22.30
C GLY A 194 4.68 -18.02 -23.25
N ALA A 195 5.71 -18.19 -24.09
CA ALA A 195 6.22 -17.21 -25.04
C ALA A 195 5.13 -16.24 -25.51
N ARG A 196 5.32 -14.95 -25.16
CA ARG A 196 4.43 -13.87 -25.56
C ARG A 196 4.21 -13.97 -27.07
N ALA A 197 2.96 -14.19 -27.47
CA ALA A 197 2.54 -13.95 -28.83
C ALA A 197 2.93 -12.53 -29.19
N THR A 198 3.88 -12.42 -30.11
CA THR A 198 4.25 -11.23 -30.85
C THR A 198 2.96 -10.66 -31.44
N LEU A 199 2.44 -9.59 -30.84
CA LEU A 199 1.55 -8.68 -31.52
C LEU A 199 2.46 -7.66 -32.19
N ALA A 200 2.83 -7.99 -33.43
CA ALA A 200 3.20 -7.02 -34.44
C ALA A 200 1.96 -6.19 -34.84
#